data_AF-A0A0F9ZG29-F1
#
_entry.id   AF-A0A0F9ZG29-F1
#
_cell.length_a   1.000
_cell.length_b   1.000
_cell.length_c   1.000
_cell.angle_alpha   90.00
_cell.angle_beta   90.00
_cell.angle_gamma   90.00
#
_symmetry.space_group_name_H-M   'P 1'
#
loop_
_entity.id
_entity.type
_entity.pdbx_description
1 polymer ?
#
loop_
_entity_poly.entity_id
_entity_poly.type
_entity_poly.pdbx_seq_one_letter_code
_entity_poly.pdbx_strand_id
1 'polypeptide(L)'
;MKPIIKSQEKYDNIVNILKGEDTIVYSSKHTKYYLKRKAELFILFENLPLLKDTENGHKRVFMEETVLSMKIEVKKLHNQNRYGQNRLYELYKQRYFSIPRCVVRKVCNKCNICLQA
;
A
#
# COMPACT_ATOMS: atom_id res chain seq x y z
N MET A 1 -8.16 -4.04 -8.81
CA MET A 1 -7.92 -2.72 -8.18
C MET A 1 -6.46 -2.64 -7.71
N LYS A 2 -5.83 -1.46 -7.69
CA LYS A 2 -4.47 -1.32 -7.13
C LYS A 2 -4.57 -1.27 -5.60
N PRO A 3 -3.67 -1.93 -4.85
CA PRO A 3 -3.66 -1.89 -3.39
C PRO A 3 -3.04 -0.58 -2.86
N ILE A 4 -3.28 0.55 -3.56
CA ILE A 4 -2.78 1.87 -3.20
C ILE A 4 -3.93 2.86 -3.26
N ILE A 5 -4.18 3.57 -2.17
CA ILE A 5 -5.19 4.62 -2.05
C ILE A 5 -4.48 5.97 -2.00
N LYS A 6 -4.92 6.91 -2.86
CA LYS A 6 -4.25 8.21 -3.05
C LYS A 6 -4.60 9.27 -2.01
N SER A 7 -5.72 9.14 -1.33
CA SER A 7 -6.26 10.17 -0.43
C SER A 7 -6.51 9.55 0.94
N GLN A 8 -6.05 10.25 1.98
CA GLN A 8 -6.29 9.90 3.39
C GLN A 8 -7.79 9.74 3.66
N GLU A 9 -8.59 10.73 3.26
CA GLU A 9 -10.06 10.70 3.39
C GLU A 9 -10.67 9.42 2.79
N LYS A 10 -10.22 9.00 1.60
CA LYS A 10 -10.72 7.76 0.97
C LYS A 10 -10.29 6.51 1.75
N TYR A 11 -9.10 6.51 2.31
CA TYR A 11 -8.58 5.41 3.13
C TYR A 11 -9.41 5.30 4.42
N ASP A 12 -9.60 6.41 5.13
CA ASP A 12 -10.36 6.47 6.38
C ASP A 12 -11.82 6.10 6.17
N ASN A 13 -12.45 6.60 5.09
CA ASN A 13 -13.81 6.23 4.74
C ASN A 13 -13.95 4.72 4.51
N ILE A 14 -12.98 4.06 3.88
CA ILE A 14 -13.01 2.60 3.70
C ILE A 14 -12.89 1.90 5.06
N VAL A 15 -11.96 2.34 5.91
CA VAL A 15 -11.76 1.75 7.25
C VAL A 15 -13.02 1.91 8.11
N ASN A 16 -13.62 3.10 8.15
CA ASN A 16 -14.82 3.38 8.93
C ASN A 16 -16.02 2.54 8.45
N ILE A 17 -16.22 2.43 7.12
CA ILE A 17 -17.26 1.53 6.56
C ILE A 17 -17.02 0.09 7.00
N LEU A 18 -15.78 -0.40 6.95
CA LEU A 18 -15.46 -1.78 7.33
C LEU A 18 -15.63 -2.03 8.84
N LYS A 19 -15.48 -1.00 9.68
CA LYS A 19 -15.75 -1.06 11.12
C LYS A 19 -17.25 -0.97 11.46
N GLY A 20 -18.10 -0.62 10.49
CA GLY A 20 -19.52 -0.35 10.73
C GLY A 20 -19.77 1.00 11.40
N GLU A 21 -18.77 1.89 11.44
CA GLU A 21 -18.91 3.24 11.96
C GLU A 21 -19.56 4.14 10.89
N ASP A 22 -20.84 4.49 11.04
CA ASP A 22 -21.57 5.36 10.10
C ASP A 22 -21.24 6.86 10.35
N THR A 23 -20.00 7.16 10.75
CA THR A 23 -19.48 8.51 11.07
C THR A 23 -19.16 9.34 9.84
N ILE A 24 -19.44 8.82 8.64
CA ILE A 24 -19.06 9.49 7.39
C ILE A 24 -20.05 10.61 7.09
N VAL A 25 -19.54 11.84 7.05
CA VAL A 25 -20.25 13.00 6.52
C VAL A 25 -20.34 12.86 5.01
N TYR A 26 -21.35 12.13 4.53
CA TYR A 26 -21.55 11.95 3.10
C TYR A 26 -22.12 13.24 2.50
N SER A 27 -21.39 13.83 1.55
CA SER A 27 -21.87 14.99 0.79
C SER A 27 -23.12 14.70 -0.05
N SER A 28 -23.37 13.43 -0.40
CA SER A 28 -24.58 12.99 -1.10
C SER A 28 -24.87 11.50 -0.91
N LYS A 29 -26.13 11.09 -1.16
CA LYS A 29 -26.56 9.68 -1.19
C LYS A 29 -25.79 8.86 -2.23
N HIS A 30 -25.48 9.46 -3.37
CA HIS A 30 -24.69 8.82 -4.43
C HIS A 30 -23.27 8.53 -3.97
N THR A 31 -22.61 9.50 -3.32
CA THR A 31 -21.27 9.33 -2.74
C THR A 31 -21.25 8.20 -1.71
N LYS A 32 -22.27 8.13 -0.83
CA LYS A 32 -22.44 7.04 0.15
C LYS A 32 -22.50 5.67 -0.52
N TYR A 33 -23.36 5.52 -1.52
CA TYR A 33 -23.52 4.26 -2.25
C TYR A 33 -22.22 3.82 -2.94
N TYR A 34 -21.56 4.75 -3.65
CA TYR A 34 -20.28 4.48 -4.32
C TYR A 34 -19.21 3.99 -3.33
N LEU A 35 -19.07 4.66 -2.17
CA LEU A 35 -18.08 4.27 -1.17
C LEU A 35 -18.39 2.91 -0.54
N LYS A 36 -19.67 2.60 -0.25
CA LYS A 36 -20.07 1.28 0.26
C LYS A 36 -19.73 0.16 -0.72
N ARG A 37 -20.12 0.30 -2.00
CA ARG A 37 -19.78 -0.66 -3.06
C ARG A 37 -18.27 -0.83 -3.23
N LYS A 38 -17.51 0.24 -3.04
CA LYS A 38 -16.05 0.18 -3.09
C LYS A 38 -15.46 -0.54 -1.87
N ALA A 39 -15.99 -0.29 -0.68
CA ALA A 39 -15.56 -0.93 0.56
C ALA A 39 -15.78 -2.45 0.54
N GLU A 40 -16.80 -2.95 -0.17
CA GLU A 40 -17.05 -4.40 -0.36
C GLU A 40 -15.87 -5.15 -0.98
N LEU A 41 -14.98 -4.46 -1.70
CA LEU A 41 -13.76 -5.03 -2.28
C LEU A 41 -12.65 -5.27 -1.24
N PHE A 42 -12.85 -4.84 0.00
CA PHE A 42 -11.86 -4.90 1.06
C PHE A 42 -12.35 -5.74 2.24
N ILE A 43 -11.42 -6.15 3.07
CA ILE A 43 -11.64 -6.67 4.41
C ILE A 43 -10.76 -5.91 5.39
N LEU A 44 -11.11 -5.96 6.67
CA LEU A 44 -10.29 -5.40 7.74
C LEU A 44 -9.65 -6.55 8.52
N PHE A 45 -8.33 -6.47 8.72
CA PHE A 45 -7.58 -7.40 9.57
C PHE A 45 -6.72 -6.57 10.53
N GLU A 46 -6.93 -6.69 11.84
CA GLU A 46 -6.22 -5.89 12.86
C GLU A 46 -6.20 -4.38 12.55
N ASN A 47 -7.35 -3.80 12.16
CA ASN A 47 -7.49 -2.41 11.71
C ASN A 47 -6.75 -2.03 10.41
N LEU A 48 -6.20 -3.00 9.69
CA LEU A 48 -5.55 -2.78 8.40
C LEU A 48 -6.48 -3.22 7.26
N PRO A 49 -6.80 -2.32 6.30
CA PRO A 49 -7.57 -2.69 5.13
C PRO A 49 -6.71 -3.57 4.21
N LEU A 50 -7.26 -4.73 3.85
CA LEU A 50 -6.72 -5.63 2.84
C LEU A 50 -7.66 -5.65 1.64
N LEU A 51 -7.11 -5.60 0.43
CA LEU A 51 -7.84 -5.81 -0.80
C LEU A 51 -8.12 -7.30 -0.95
N LYS A 52 -9.39 -7.66 -1.13
CA LYS A 52 -9.81 -9.04 -1.37
C LYS A 52 -9.14 -9.55 -2.64
N ASP A 53 -8.50 -10.70 -2.49
CA ASP A 53 -7.87 -11.48 -3.54
C ASP A 53 -7.91 -12.93 -3.06
N THR A 54 -8.67 -13.76 -3.77
CA THR A 54 -8.96 -15.15 -3.42
C THR A 54 -7.95 -16.12 -4.04
N GLU A 55 -7.18 -15.66 -5.02
CA GLU A 55 -6.23 -16.51 -5.76
C GLU A 55 -4.84 -16.48 -5.13
N ASN A 56 -4.38 -15.31 -4.71
CA ASN A 56 -2.99 -15.09 -4.25
C ASN A 56 -2.90 -14.66 -2.78
N GLY A 57 -4.01 -14.77 -2.05
CA GLY A 57 -4.17 -14.22 -0.72
C GLY A 57 -4.39 -12.70 -0.74
N HIS A 58 -5.05 -12.20 0.31
CA HIS A 58 -5.44 -10.79 0.39
C HIS A 58 -4.24 -9.85 0.38
N LYS A 59 -4.36 -8.74 -0.33
CA LYS A 59 -3.25 -7.79 -0.55
C LYS A 59 -3.37 -6.62 0.39
N ARG A 60 -2.33 -6.34 1.18
CA ARG A 60 -2.31 -5.15 2.04
C ARG A 60 -2.47 -3.88 1.21
N VAL A 61 -3.36 -3.00 1.65
CA VAL A 61 -3.59 -1.70 1.03
C VAL A 61 -2.69 -0.69 1.70
N PHE A 62 -2.04 0.14 0.90
CA PHE A 62 -1.18 1.21 1.38
C PHE A 62 -1.73 2.57 0.96
N MET A 63 -1.47 3.59 1.76
CA MET A 63 -1.61 4.95 1.27
C MET A 63 -0.44 5.35 0.37
N GLU A 64 -0.70 6.26 -0.56
CA GLU A 64 0.33 6.78 -1.48
C GLU A 64 1.50 7.44 -0.73
N GLU A 65 1.23 8.21 0.32
CA GLU A 65 2.27 8.82 1.17
C GLU A 65 3.15 7.78 1.88
N THR A 66 2.55 6.70 2.37
CA THR A 66 3.30 5.58 2.97
C THR A 66 4.21 4.94 1.91
N VAL A 67 3.69 4.73 0.70
CA VAL A 67 4.47 4.15 -0.42
C VAL A 67 5.62 5.08 -0.83
N LEU A 68 5.41 6.40 -0.83
CA LEU A 68 6.45 7.39 -1.11
C LEU A 68 7.54 7.36 -0.04
N SER A 69 7.16 7.31 1.23
CA SER A 69 8.09 7.21 2.36
C SER A 69 8.93 5.93 2.26
N MET A 70 8.28 4.77 2.06
CA MET A 70 8.96 3.50 1.82
C MET A 70 9.95 3.57 0.65
N LYS A 71 9.57 4.22 -0.47
CA LYS A 71 10.44 4.38 -1.63
C LYS A 71 11.71 5.18 -1.30
N ILE A 72 11.59 6.24 -0.50
CA ILE A 72 12.73 7.06 -0.07
C ILE A 72 13.70 6.22 0.76
N GLU A 73 13.17 5.47 1.72
CA GLU A 73 14.00 4.63 2.57
C GLU A 73 14.68 3.49 1.79
N VAL A 74 13.93 2.80 0.90
CA VAL A 74 14.50 1.74 0.06
C VAL A 74 15.64 2.30 -0.79
N LYS A 75 15.46 3.51 -1.35
CA LYS A 75 16.50 4.19 -2.11
C LYS A 75 17.73 4.49 -1.25
N LYS A 76 17.54 4.97 -0.01
CA LYS A 76 18.63 5.22 0.92
C LYS A 76 19.42 3.94 1.21
N LEU A 77 18.73 2.86 1.58
CA LEU A 77 19.38 1.59 1.94
C LEU A 77 20.08 0.93 0.76
N HIS A 78 19.46 0.96 -0.43
CA HIS A 78 20.07 0.50 -1.67
C HIS A 78 21.33 1.31 -2.02
N ASN A 79 21.29 2.63 -1.90
CA ASN A 79 22.44 3.47 -2.21
C ASN A 79 23.62 3.26 -1.24
N GLN A 80 23.32 2.97 0.04
CA GLN A 80 24.34 2.72 1.05
C GLN A 80 25.02 1.35 0.88
N ASN A 81 24.24 0.29 0.62
CA ASN A 81 24.74 -1.09 0.70
C ASN A 81 24.73 -1.84 -0.64
N ARG A 82 24.17 -1.24 -1.69
CA ARG A 82 23.98 -1.85 -3.02
C ARG A 82 23.20 -3.17 -3.02
N TYR A 83 22.35 -3.36 -2.01
CA TYR A 83 21.51 -4.55 -1.92
C TYR A 83 20.59 -4.71 -3.14
N GLY A 84 20.55 -5.92 -3.69
CA GLY A 84 19.64 -6.30 -4.76
C GLY A 84 18.18 -6.40 -4.29
N GLN A 85 17.27 -6.59 -5.26
CA GLN A 85 15.82 -6.55 -5.04
C GLN A 85 15.35 -7.53 -3.95
N ASN A 86 15.85 -8.76 -3.95
CA ASN A 86 15.43 -9.80 -2.99
C ASN A 86 15.86 -9.45 -1.57
N ARG A 87 17.11 -9.00 -1.37
CA ARG A 87 17.63 -8.62 -0.05
C ARG A 87 16.87 -7.41 0.52
N LEU A 88 16.60 -6.40 -0.31
CA LEU A 88 15.79 -5.25 0.09
C LEU A 88 14.37 -5.66 0.45
N TYR A 89 13.75 -6.55 -0.33
CA TYR A 89 12.40 -7.02 -0.04
C TYR A 89 12.30 -7.70 1.32
N GLU A 90 13.22 -8.62 1.65
CA GLU A 90 13.22 -9.33 2.94
C GLU A 90 13.44 -8.39 4.14
N LEU A 91 14.36 -7.44 4.04
CA LEU A 91 14.60 -6.46 5.10
C LEU A 91 13.37 -5.58 5.38
N TYR A 92 12.65 -5.17 4.33
CA TYR A 92 11.44 -4.36 4.49
C TYR A 92 10.22 -5.17 4.92
N LYS A 93 10.12 -6.44 4.50
CA LYS A 93 9.09 -7.36 4.98
C LYS A 93 9.18 -7.52 6.50
N GLN A 94 10.38 -7.63 7.05
CA GLN A 94 10.60 -7.70 8.50
C GLN A 94 10.22 -6.39 9.21
N ARG A 95 10.57 -5.23 8.63
CA ARG A 95 10.37 -3.91 9.28
C ARG A 95 8.95 -3.36 9.17
N TYR A 96 8.24 -3.63 8.07
CA TYR A 96 6.94 -3.01 7.77
C TYR A 96 5.82 -4.01 7.55
N PHE A 97 6.01 -5.28 7.91
CA PHE A 97 5.17 -6.44 7.55
C PHE A 97 5.09 -6.72 6.04
N SER A 98 5.20 -5.71 5.17
CA SER A 98 5.29 -5.86 3.71
C SER A 98 5.65 -4.53 3.02
N ILE A 99 6.32 -4.61 1.88
CA ILE A 99 6.52 -3.51 0.93
C ILE A 99 6.06 -3.94 -0.47
N PRO A 100 5.43 -3.07 -1.29
CA PRO A 100 5.13 -3.42 -2.66
C PRO A 100 6.42 -3.73 -3.45
N ARG A 101 6.53 -4.94 -4.01
CA ARG A 101 7.70 -5.36 -4.84
C ARG A 101 8.01 -4.38 -5.98
N CYS A 102 6.97 -3.73 -6.51
CA CYS A 102 7.12 -2.73 -7.56
C CYS A 102 7.90 -1.49 -7.12
N VAL A 103 7.89 -1.12 -5.82
CA VAL A 103 8.69 -0.01 -5.27
C VAL A 103 10.16 -0.39 -5.28
N VAL A 104 10.49 -1.56 -4.73
CA VAL A 104 11.87 -2.07 -4.67
C VAL A 104 12.45 -2.23 -6.07
N ARG A 105 11.71 -2.86 -6.98
CA ARG A 105 12.11 -3.02 -8.39
C ARG A 105 12.39 -1.67 -9.07
N LYS A 106 11.52 -0.68 -8.86
CA LYS A 106 11.72 0.67 -9.44
C LYS A 106 12.95 1.37 -8.91
N VAL A 107 13.34 1.13 -7.65
CA VAL A 107 14.57 1.71 -7.09
C VAL A 107 15.80 1.06 -7.72
N CYS A 108 15.86 -0.28 -7.70
CA CYS A 108 17.01 -1.02 -8.22
C CYS A 108 17.22 -0.76 -9.73
N ASN A 109 16.15 -0.84 -10.53
CA ASN A 109 16.23 -0.66 -11.98
C ASN A 109 16.54 0.78 -12.41
N LYS A 110 16.55 1.74 -11.48
CA LYS A 110 16.93 3.13 -11.75
C LYS A 110 18.31 3.48 -11.19
N CYS A 111 19.05 2.52 -10.66
CA CYS A 111 20.37 2.76 -10.12
C CYS A 111 21.43 2.65 -11.22
N ASN A 112 21.90 3.80 -11.73
CA ASN A 112 22.91 3.83 -12.79
C ASN A 112 24.20 3.08 -12.40
N ILE A 113 24.61 3.17 -11.13
CA ILE A 113 25.83 2.50 -10.63
C ILE A 113 25.69 0.98 -10.74
N CYS A 114 24.55 0.42 -10.32
CA CYS A 114 24.31 -1.01 -10.40
C CYS A 114 24.01 -1.51 -11.82
N LEU A 115 23.61 -0.61 -12.73
CA LEU A 115 23.39 -0.95 -14.15
C LEU A 115 24.68 -0.94 -14.97
N GLN A 116 25.74 -0.31 -14.45
CA GLN A 116 27.06 -0.22 -15.09
C GLN A 116 28.07 -1.26 -14.56
N ALA A 117 27.69 -2.04 -13.54
CA ALA A 117 28.47 -3.10 -12.94
C ALA A 117 28.07 -4.47 -13.51
#